data_AF-A0AAE0ZJP9-F1
#
_entry.id   AF-A0AAE0ZJP9-F1
#
_cell.length_a   1.000
_cell.length_b   1.000
_cell.length_c   1.000
_cell.angle_alpha   90.00
_cell.angle_beta   90.00
_cell.angle_gamma   90.00
#
_symmetry.space_group_name_H-M   'P 1'
#
loop_
_entity.id
_entity.type
_entity.pdbx_description
1 polymer ?
#
loop_
_entity_poly.entity_id
_entity_poly.type
_entity_poly.pdbx_seq_one_letter_code
_entity_poly.pdbx_strand_id
1 'polypeptide(L)'
;MSYAKPVRCGENIEAILISVEATPKKSVRRRSAELGVSQSSVHPILRHDLKMKPYHISVHQGLTPENALQRRTMCAWFLRQDQMSGEQFQTLNDLKSLVERLIRAVTPEQCEDTIQHFLLRMRRCVQRDGGHIEQLL
;
A
#
# COMPACT_ATOMS: atom_id res chain seq x y z
N MET A 1 0.81 -5.63 57.93
CA MET A 1 1.53 -6.09 56.73
C MET A 1 1.04 -5.26 55.55
N SER A 2 1.90 -4.41 55.00
CA SER A 2 1.56 -3.60 53.82
C SER A 2 1.67 -4.48 52.58
N TYR A 3 0.58 -4.65 51.82
CA TYR A 3 0.63 -5.37 50.55
C TYR A 3 1.41 -4.57 49.51
N ALA A 4 2.25 -5.25 48.72
CA ALA A 4 2.97 -4.62 47.63
C ALA A 4 1.97 -4.17 46.55
N LYS A 5 2.03 -2.89 46.16
CA LYS A 5 1.17 -2.32 45.12
C LYS A 5 1.45 -3.03 43.79
N PRO A 6 0.42 -3.42 43.02
CA PRO A 6 0.63 -4.04 41.72
C PRO A 6 1.32 -3.08 40.76
N VAL A 7 2.27 -3.60 39.97
CA VAL A 7 3.07 -2.79 39.03
C VAL A 7 2.20 -2.20 37.91
N ARG A 8 1.15 -2.90 37.49
CA ARG A 8 0.15 -2.40 36.53
C ARG A 8 -0.96 -1.67 37.28
N CYS A 9 -0.62 -0.52 37.84
CA CYS A 9 -1.56 0.38 38.50
C CYS A 9 -1.81 1.64 37.64
N GLY A 10 -2.89 2.37 37.92
CA GLY A 10 -3.25 3.58 37.16
C GLY A 10 -2.12 4.60 37.09
N GLU A 11 -1.41 4.84 38.19
CA GLU A 11 -0.25 5.73 38.24
C GLU A 11 0.86 5.35 37.25
N ASN A 12 1.21 4.05 37.17
CA ASN A 12 2.26 3.60 36.27
C ASN A 12 1.82 3.62 34.80
N ILE A 13 0.53 3.36 34.53
CA ILE A 13 -0.04 3.46 33.19
C ILE A 13 0.03 4.92 32.71
N GLU A 14 -0.39 5.86 33.55
CA GLU A 14 -0.35 7.29 33.27
C GLU A 14 1.09 7.80 33.07
N ALA A 15 2.01 7.40 33.95
CA ALA A 15 3.43 7.78 33.84
C ALA A 15 4.06 7.27 32.54
N ILE A 16 3.72 6.04 32.12
CA ILE A 16 4.19 5.48 30.84
C ILE A 16 3.56 6.25 29.67
N LEU A 17 2.27 6.58 29.73
CA LEU A 17 1.58 7.35 28.69
C LEU A 17 2.23 8.72 28.47
N ILE A 18 2.37 9.51 29.54
CA ILE A 18 3.04 10.83 29.51
C ILE A 18 4.44 10.71 28.92
N SER A 19 5.19 9.68 29.34
CA SER A 19 6.54 9.44 28.85
C SER A 19 6.55 9.13 27.34
N VAL A 20 5.57 8.36 26.84
CA VAL A 20 5.46 8.03 25.41
C VAL A 20 5.09 9.27 24.59
N GLU A 21 4.13 10.06 25.05
CA GLU A 21 3.72 11.30 24.37
C GLU A 21 4.85 12.32 24.31
N ALA A 22 5.59 12.49 25.40
CA ALA A 22 6.73 13.41 25.45
C ALA A 22 7.90 12.97 24.56
N THR A 23 8.12 11.66 24.37
CA THR A 23 9.19 11.16 23.51
C THR A 23 8.83 9.80 22.89
N PRO A 24 8.13 9.79 21.74
CA PRO A 24 7.63 8.55 21.12
C PRO A 24 8.73 7.58 20.67
N LYS A 25 9.89 8.11 20.23
CA LYS A 25 11.02 7.32 19.74
C LYS A 25 11.88 6.70 20.86
N LYS A 26 11.58 6.98 22.13
CA LYS A 26 12.36 6.49 23.27
C LYS A 26 12.14 4.97 23.45
N SER A 27 13.23 4.23 23.60
CA SER A 27 13.16 2.77 23.75
C SER A 27 12.53 2.35 25.08
N VAL A 28 11.89 1.17 25.07
CA VAL A 28 11.28 0.56 26.27
C VAL A 28 12.30 0.40 27.40
N ARG A 29 13.54 -0.03 27.08
CA ARG A 29 14.63 -0.14 28.06
C ARG A 29 14.93 1.19 28.76
N ARG A 30 15.00 2.28 28.01
CA ARG A 30 15.30 3.60 28.58
C ARG A 30 14.14 4.12 29.42
N ARG A 31 12.91 3.93 28.94
CA ARG A 31 11.68 4.26 29.68
C ARG A 31 11.59 3.48 31.01
N SER A 32 11.95 2.20 30.99
CA SER A 32 12.02 1.33 32.17
C SER A 32 12.99 1.86 33.22
N ALA A 33 14.20 2.26 32.81
CA ALA A 33 15.21 2.80 33.74
C ALA A 33 14.78 4.14 34.34
N GLU A 34 14.16 5.02 33.55
CA GLU A 34 13.71 6.35 34.01
C GLU A 34 12.51 6.28 34.96
N LEU A 35 11.55 5.38 34.70
CA LEU A 35 10.33 5.24 35.49
C LEU A 35 10.46 4.25 36.66
N GLY A 36 11.58 3.51 36.76
CA GLY A 36 11.77 2.47 37.78
C GLY A 36 10.84 1.25 37.63
N VAL A 37 10.24 1.07 36.45
CA VAL A 37 9.32 -0.04 36.14
C VAL A 37 10.05 -1.08 35.30
N SER A 38 9.89 -2.38 35.57
CA SER A 38 10.54 -3.43 34.78
C SER A 38 10.08 -3.44 33.32
N GLN A 39 10.99 -3.74 32.38
CA GLN A 39 10.66 -3.83 30.95
C GLN A 39 9.53 -4.83 30.66
N SER A 40 9.51 -5.95 31.40
CA SER A 40 8.46 -6.98 31.32
C SER A 40 7.08 -6.47 31.76
N SER A 41 7.00 -5.36 32.49
CA SER A 41 5.74 -4.69 32.86
C SER A 41 5.38 -3.56 31.89
N VAL A 42 6.37 -2.82 31.39
CA VAL A 42 6.15 -1.74 30.40
C VAL A 42 5.57 -2.30 29.10
N HIS A 43 6.08 -3.44 28.61
CA HIS A 43 5.59 -4.04 27.36
C HIS A 43 4.09 -4.37 27.37
N PRO A 44 3.56 -5.09 28.37
CA PRO A 44 2.13 -5.33 28.49
C PRO A 44 1.32 -4.06 28.65
N ILE A 45 1.82 -3.04 29.38
CA ILE A 45 1.14 -1.75 29.52
C ILE A 45 0.97 -1.04 28.17
N LEU A 46 2.05 -0.96 27.38
CA LEU A 46 1.99 -0.40 26.03
C LEU A 46 0.99 -1.16 25.14
N ARG A 47 1.00 -2.50 25.19
CA ARG A 47 0.21 -3.34 24.29
C ARG A 47 -1.26 -3.47 24.67
N HIS A 48 -1.56 -3.66 25.95
CA HIS A 48 -2.91 -4.03 26.42
C HIS A 48 -3.66 -2.86 27.05
N ASP A 49 -2.97 -2.04 27.84
CA ASP A 49 -3.58 -0.96 28.60
C ASP A 49 -3.68 0.31 27.73
N LEU A 50 -2.58 0.68 27.07
CA LEU A 50 -2.52 1.85 26.17
C LEU A 50 -2.85 1.52 24.70
N LYS A 51 -3.00 0.24 24.36
CA LYS A 51 -3.36 -0.25 23.01
C LYS A 51 -2.47 0.28 21.89
N MET A 52 -1.21 0.59 22.19
CA MET A 52 -0.24 1.06 21.21
C MET A 52 0.24 -0.11 20.35
N LYS A 53 0.05 0.02 19.04
CA LYS A 53 0.54 -0.96 18.07
C LYS A 53 1.96 -0.60 17.62
N PRO A 54 2.88 -1.57 17.52
CA PRO A 54 4.16 -1.34 16.86
C PRO A 54 3.91 -0.82 15.44
N TYR A 55 4.45 0.34 15.09
CA TYR A 55 4.46 0.84 13.73
C TYR A 55 5.90 1.17 13.33
N HIS A 56 6.28 0.74 12.13
CA HIS A 56 7.55 1.07 11.51
C HIS A 56 7.24 1.85 10.24
N ILE A 57 7.62 3.13 10.19
CA ILE A 57 7.45 3.94 8.99
C ILE A 57 8.49 3.47 7.97
N SER A 58 8.02 2.83 6.91
CA SER A 58 8.85 2.42 5.78
C SER A 58 8.55 3.33 4.58
N VAL A 59 9.58 3.96 4.02
CA VAL A 59 9.44 4.73 2.77
C VAL A 59 9.50 3.74 1.61
N HIS A 60 8.34 3.43 1.03
CA HIS A 60 8.24 2.64 -0.18
C HIS A 60 8.29 3.58 -1.39
N GLN A 61 9.04 3.20 -2.43
CA GLN A 61 9.18 3.99 -3.66
C GLN A 61 9.75 5.41 -3.44
N GLY A 62 10.80 5.52 -2.61
CA GLY A 62 11.51 6.78 -2.40
C GLY A 62 12.02 7.38 -3.72
N LEU A 63 11.92 8.70 -3.84
CA LEU A 63 12.35 9.43 -5.03
C LEU A 63 13.87 9.62 -5.02
N THR A 64 14.59 8.58 -5.42
CA THR A 64 16.03 8.66 -5.66
C THR A 64 16.32 9.58 -6.86
N PRO A 65 17.53 10.15 -6.97
CA PRO A 65 17.92 10.94 -8.14
C PRO A 65 17.74 10.20 -9.47
N GLU A 66 18.04 8.89 -9.47
CA GLU A 66 17.85 8.01 -10.62
C GLU A 66 16.37 7.82 -10.98
N ASN A 67 15.51 7.51 -10.00
CA ASN A 67 14.07 7.38 -10.22
C ASN A 67 13.47 8.70 -10.73
N ALA A 68 13.94 9.84 -10.22
CA ALA A 68 13.51 11.15 -10.69
C ALA A 68 13.90 11.41 -12.15
N LEU A 69 15.07 10.92 -12.58
CA LEU A 69 15.50 10.99 -13.98
C LEU A 69 14.63 10.09 -14.86
N GLN A 70 14.45 8.82 -14.48
CA GLN A 70 13.62 7.86 -15.22
C GLN A 70 12.18 8.38 -15.42
N ARG A 71 11.58 8.95 -14.37
CA ARG A 71 10.26 9.59 -14.43
C ARG A 71 10.24 10.76 -15.41
N ARG A 72 11.24 11.64 -15.36
CA ARG A 72 11.33 12.78 -16.31
C ARG A 72 11.50 12.30 -17.75
N THR A 73 12.32 11.29 -17.98
CA THR A 73 12.51 10.68 -19.30
C THR A 73 11.20 10.09 -19.82
N MET A 74 10.48 9.35 -18.99
CA MET A 74 9.17 8.78 -19.35
C MET A 74 8.16 9.89 -19.71
N CYS A 75 8.03 10.92 -18.86
CA CYS A 75 7.12 12.04 -19.15
C CYS A 75 7.51 12.78 -20.45
N ALA A 76 8.80 13.05 -20.65
CA ALA A 76 9.30 13.70 -21.86
C ALA A 76 9.12 12.83 -23.12
N TRP A 77 9.11 11.51 -22.97
CA TRP A 77 8.79 10.59 -24.05
C TRP A 77 7.29 10.63 -24.37
N PHE A 78 6.40 10.56 -23.36
CA PHE A 78 4.95 10.67 -23.55
C PHE A 78 4.53 11.98 -24.21
N LEU A 79 5.09 13.11 -23.74
CA LEU A 79 4.82 14.43 -24.33
C LEU A 79 5.31 14.54 -25.78
N ARG A 80 6.36 13.81 -26.15
CA ARG A 80 6.81 13.71 -27.56
C ARG A 80 5.91 12.79 -28.38
N GLN A 81 5.39 11.72 -27.78
CA GLN A 81 4.45 10.83 -28.45
C GLN A 81 3.08 11.47 -28.67
N ASP A 82 2.62 12.33 -27.77
CA ASP A 82 1.43 13.19 -27.97
C ASP A 82 1.53 14.00 -29.28
N GLN A 83 2.76 14.36 -29.68
CA GLN A 83 3.02 15.02 -30.96
C GLN A 83 3.19 14.07 -32.17
N MET A 84 3.29 12.75 -31.96
CA MET A 84 3.66 11.78 -33.02
C MET A 84 2.67 10.64 -33.26
N SER A 85 1.63 10.44 -32.44
CA SER A 85 0.70 9.31 -32.66
C SER A 85 -0.69 9.55 -32.09
N GLY A 86 -1.56 10.10 -32.93
CA GLY A 86 -3.00 10.07 -32.75
C GLY A 86 -3.65 10.81 -33.90
N GLU A 87 -4.67 10.23 -34.53
CA GLU A 87 -5.59 11.03 -35.35
C GLU A 87 -6.03 12.22 -34.49
N GLN A 88 -5.53 13.43 -34.78
CA GLN A 88 -5.99 14.62 -34.07
C GLN A 88 -7.41 14.88 -34.53
N PHE A 89 -8.38 14.49 -33.71
CA PHE A 89 -9.79 14.80 -33.96
C PHE A 89 -9.96 16.31 -33.87
N GLN A 90 -10.30 16.93 -35.00
CA GLN A 90 -10.52 18.38 -35.06
C GLN A 90 -11.81 18.75 -34.32
N THR A 91 -12.74 17.79 -34.15
CA THR A 91 -14.00 17.97 -33.42
C THR A 91 -14.37 16.77 -32.56
N LEU A 92 -15.24 17.00 -31.56
CA LEU A 92 -15.84 15.92 -30.76
C LEU A 92 -16.65 14.93 -31.60
N ASN A 93 -17.22 15.38 -32.72
CA ASN A 93 -17.98 14.51 -33.63
C ASN A 93 -17.08 13.53 -34.37
N ASP A 94 -15.84 13.92 -34.70
CA ASP A 94 -14.88 13.04 -35.37
C ASP A 94 -14.46 11.91 -34.43
N LEU A 95 -14.17 12.24 -33.16
CA LEU A 95 -13.87 11.25 -32.13
C LEU A 95 -15.05 10.30 -31.91
N LYS A 96 -16.27 10.83 -31.81
CA LYS A 96 -17.48 10.01 -31.63
C LYS A 96 -17.69 9.05 -32.81
N SER A 97 -17.53 9.54 -34.03
CA SER A 97 -17.68 8.74 -35.25
C SER A 97 -16.62 7.64 -35.35
N LEU A 98 -15.38 7.92 -34.92
CA LEU A 98 -14.34 6.91 -34.83
C LEU A 98 -14.71 5.82 -33.83
N VAL A 99 -15.10 6.20 -32.61
CA VAL A 99 -15.45 5.24 -31.55
C VAL A 99 -16.60 4.34 -32.01
N GLU A 100 -17.64 4.92 -32.61
CA GLU A 100 -18.76 4.15 -33.16
C GLU A 100 -18.32 3.18 -34.27
N ARG A 101 -17.43 3.62 -35.17
CA ARG A 101 -16.87 2.76 -36.22
C ARG A 101 -16.04 1.62 -35.64
N LEU A 102 -15.16 1.90 -34.67
CA LEU A 102 -14.31 0.90 -34.04
C LEU A 102 -15.13 -0.14 -33.29
N ILE A 103 -16.16 0.30 -32.54
CA ILE A 103 -17.08 -0.61 -31.84
C ILE A 103 -17.82 -1.51 -32.86
N ARG A 104 -18.29 -0.94 -33.97
CA ARG A 104 -18.96 -1.72 -35.03
C ARG A 104 -18.02 -2.69 -35.76
N ALA A 105 -16.71 -2.41 -35.77
CA ALA A 105 -15.72 -3.26 -36.39
C ALA A 105 -15.29 -4.45 -35.51
N VAL A 106 -15.67 -4.47 -34.22
CA VAL A 106 -15.43 -5.63 -33.34
C VAL A 106 -16.27 -6.81 -33.83
N THR A 107 -15.62 -7.93 -34.14
CA THR A 107 -16.30 -9.13 -34.61
C THR A 107 -16.84 -9.95 -33.43
N PRO A 108 -17.93 -10.73 -33.63
CA PRO A 108 -18.41 -11.66 -32.60
C PRO A 108 -17.35 -12.66 -32.14
N GLU A 109 -16.47 -13.10 -33.05
CA GLU A 109 -15.35 -14.00 -32.77
C GLU A 109 -14.36 -13.39 -31.76
N GLN A 110 -14.00 -12.12 -31.91
CA GLN A 110 -13.12 -11.42 -30.97
C GLN A 110 -13.72 -11.32 -29.56
N CYS A 111 -15.04 -11.12 -29.48
CA CYS A 111 -15.75 -11.13 -28.20
C CYS A 111 -15.73 -12.53 -27.57
N GLU A 112 -15.95 -13.57 -28.38
CA GLU A 112 -15.92 -14.97 -27.92
C GLU A 112 -14.53 -15.35 -27.41
N ASP A 113 -13.47 -15.05 -28.16
CA ASP A 113 -12.08 -15.31 -27.75
C ASP A 113 -11.75 -14.61 -26.42
N THR A 114 -12.16 -13.35 -26.27
CA THR A 114 -11.96 -12.59 -25.03
C THR A 114 -12.61 -13.30 -23.84
N ILE A 115 -13.85 -13.77 -24.00
CA ILE A 115 -14.57 -14.54 -22.98
C ILE A 115 -13.86 -15.87 -22.71
N GLN A 116 -13.41 -16.58 -23.75
CA GLN A 116 -12.71 -17.86 -23.60
C GLN A 116 -11.39 -17.70 -22.85
N HIS A 117 -10.60 -16.67 -23.17
CA HIS A 117 -9.37 -16.35 -22.44
C HIS A 117 -9.64 -16.03 -20.97
N PHE A 118 -10.72 -15.30 -20.67
CA PHE A 118 -11.14 -15.06 -19.30
C PHE A 118 -11.50 -16.36 -18.57
N LEU A 119 -12.33 -17.21 -19.18
CA LEU A 119 -12.71 -18.51 -18.60
C LEU A 119 -11.49 -19.43 -18.40
N LEU A 120 -10.52 -19.41 -19.32
CA LEU A 120 -9.26 -20.13 -19.18
C LEU A 120 -8.47 -19.65 -17.96
N ARG A 121 -8.42 -18.34 -17.71
CA ARG A 121 -7.78 -17.76 -16.52
C ARG A 121 -8.46 -18.20 -15.24
N MET A 122 -9.79 -18.14 -15.20
CA MET A 122 -10.57 -18.59 -14.05
C MET A 122 -10.31 -20.07 -13.75
N ARG A 123 -10.32 -20.93 -14.77
CA ARG A 123 -9.99 -22.36 -14.63
C ARG A 123 -8.57 -22.56 -14.08
N ARG A 124 -7.58 -21.83 -14.61
CA ARG A 124 -6.18 -21.91 -14.14
C ARG A 124 -6.00 -21.41 -12.71
N CYS A 125 -6.75 -20.39 -12.30
CA CYS A 125 -6.75 -19.89 -10.93
C CYS A 125 -7.25 -20.97 -9.96
N VAL A 126 -8.37 -21.62 -10.29
CA VAL A 126 -8.92 -22.73 -9.49
C VAL A 126 -7.95 -23.91 -9.43
N GLN A 127 -7.37 -24.32 -10.56
CA GLN A 127 -6.39 -25.41 -10.62
C GLN A 127 -5.13 -25.16 -9.78
N ARG A 128 -4.76 -23.90 -9.59
CA ARG A 128 -3.57 -23.49 -8.82
C ARG A 128 -3.90 -23.02 -7.40
N ASP A 129 -5.14 -23.21 -6.94
CA ASP A 129 -5.61 -22.75 -5.63
C ASP A 129 -5.27 -21.26 -5.37
N GLY A 130 -5.49 -20.41 -6.39
CA GLY A 130 -5.20 -18.98 -6.34
C GLY A 130 -3.73 -18.60 -6.58
N GLY A 131 -2.85 -19.54 -6.93
CA GLY A 131 -1.46 -19.27 -7.29
C GLY A 131 -1.27 -18.48 -8.61
N HIS A 132 -0.06 -17.96 -8.82
CA HIS A 132 0.28 -17.14 -10.00
C HIS A 132 0.09 -17.86 -11.34
N ILE A 133 -0.34 -17.12 -12.37
CA ILE A 133 -0.56 -17.61 -13.74
C ILE A 133 0.48 -16.96 -14.66
N GLU A 134 1.57 -17.69 -14.97
CA GLU A 134 2.79 -17.12 -15.57
C GLU A 134 2.77 -16.95 -17.10
N GLN A 135 1.80 -17.51 -17.83
CA GLN A 135 1.75 -17.42 -19.29
C GLN A 135 0.33 -17.22 -19.82
N LEU A 136 0.03 -16.03 -20.31
CA LEU A 136 -1.23 -15.70 -20.97
C LEU A 136 -0.96 -14.84 -22.21
N LEU A 137 -0.44 -15.49 -23.25
CA LEU A 137 -0.77 -15.22 -24.65
C LEU A 137 -1.30 -16.54 -25.21
#